data_AF-A0A9E6ELD2-F1
#
_entry.id   AF-A0A9E6ELD2-F1
#
_cell.length_a   1.000
_cell.length_b   1.000
_cell.length_c   1.000
_cell.angle_alpha   90.00
_cell.angle_beta   90.00
_cell.angle_gamma   90.00
#
_symmetry.space_group_name_H-M   'P 1'
#
loop_
_entity.id
_entity.type
_entity.pdbx_description
1 polymer ?
#
loop_
_entity_poly.entity_id
_entity_poly.type
_entity_poly.pdbx_seq_one_letter_code
_entity_poly.pdbx_strand_id
1 'polypeptide(L)'
;LLGPWFGKLSAKHRTPSNATFLTGVLVAVPAALLNIDEVVELTNIGTLFAFSVVCGAVMILRLRRPEAPRRFRMPWIFVLAPAGILSCVWVAWGLPWVTWVRFIVWLAIGLVIYFAYGQRNSVLHTGAEEA
;
A
#
# COMPACT_ATOMS: atom_id res chain seq x y z
N LEU A 1 -13.61 5.91 -2.25
CA LEU A 1 -13.07 5.12 -1.11
C LEU A 1 -12.64 6.00 0.08
N LEU A 2 -12.32 7.29 -0.11
CA LEU A 2 -12.20 8.25 1.01
C LEU A 2 -13.40 9.20 0.99
N GLY A 3 -13.99 9.48 2.17
CA GLY A 3 -15.18 10.33 2.28
C GLY A 3 -14.96 11.75 1.73
N PRO A 4 -16.02 12.45 1.27
CA PRO A 4 -15.94 13.73 0.56
C PRO A 4 -15.25 14.86 1.36
N TRP A 5 -15.03 14.66 2.65
CA TRP A 5 -14.31 15.58 3.54
C TRP A 5 -12.79 15.59 3.33
N PHE A 6 -12.17 14.45 2.98
CA PHE A 6 -10.72 14.36 2.69
C PHE A 6 -10.33 15.12 1.41
N GLY A 7 -11.28 15.33 0.50
CA GLY A 7 -11.07 16.06 -0.75
C GLY A 7 -11.32 17.57 -0.68
N LYS A 8 -11.67 18.13 0.50
CA LYS A 8 -11.83 19.59 0.64
C LYS A 8 -10.48 20.27 0.57
N LEU A 9 -10.16 20.77 -0.62
CA LEU A 9 -8.96 21.54 -0.88
C LEU A 9 -9.12 22.96 -0.31
N SER A 10 -8.10 23.46 0.38
CA SER A 10 -8.05 24.85 0.81
C SER A 10 -8.03 25.76 -0.42
N ALA A 11 -8.91 26.76 -0.46
CA ALA A 11 -9.10 27.65 -1.61
C ALA A 11 -7.83 28.43 -2.01
N LYS A 12 -6.87 28.59 -1.09
CA LYS A 12 -5.63 29.37 -1.32
C LYS A 12 -4.46 28.53 -1.85
N HIS A 13 -4.25 27.32 -1.31
CA HIS A 13 -3.09 26.48 -1.66
C HIS A 13 -3.44 25.23 -2.45
N ARG A 14 -4.75 24.97 -2.69
CA ARG A 14 -5.26 23.74 -3.32
C ARG A 14 -4.69 22.46 -2.67
N THR A 15 -4.34 22.52 -1.39
CA THR A 15 -3.88 21.38 -0.60
C THR A 15 -4.99 20.93 0.35
N PRO A 16 -5.10 19.63 0.65
CA PRO A 16 -6.07 19.11 1.60
C PRO A 16 -5.59 19.40 3.04
N SER A 17 -5.64 20.67 3.46
CA SER A 17 -5.11 21.16 4.74
C SER A 17 -5.66 20.39 5.94
N ASN A 18 -6.94 19.99 5.89
CA ASN A 18 -7.58 19.21 6.95
C ASN A 18 -7.01 17.79 7.05
N ALA A 19 -6.71 17.17 5.90
CA ALA A 19 -6.09 15.86 5.87
C ALA A 19 -4.66 15.93 6.41
N THR A 20 -3.89 16.94 6.01
CA THR A 20 -2.51 17.15 6.48
C THR A 20 -2.43 17.36 7.99
N PHE A 21 -3.32 18.18 8.56
CA PHE A 21 -3.35 18.40 10.00
C PHE A 21 -3.74 17.12 10.75
N LEU A 22 -4.77 16.41 10.29
CA LEU A 22 -5.21 15.15 10.89
C LEU A 22 -4.11 14.09 10.85
N THR A 23 -3.48 13.87 9.70
CA THR A 23 -2.37 12.90 9.59
C THR A 23 -1.17 13.34 10.42
N GLY A 24 -0.88 14.65 10.47
CA GLY A 24 0.20 15.20 11.29
C GLY A 24 0.00 14.91 12.78
N VAL A 25 -1.19 15.18 13.32
CA VAL A 25 -1.52 14.87 14.72
C VAL A 25 -1.48 13.36 14.98
N LEU A 26 -2.04 12.57 14.06
CA LEU A 26 -2.10 11.11 14.19
C LEU A 26 -0.70 10.47 14.15
N VAL A 27 0.24 11.02 13.39
CA VAL A 27 1.64 10.55 13.33
C VAL A 27 2.46 11.08 14.52
N ALA A 28 2.19 12.29 15.01
CA ALA A 28 2.94 12.90 16.12
C ALA A 28 2.83 12.11 17.43
N VAL A 29 1.66 11.55 17.73
CA VAL A 29 1.44 10.76 18.95
C VAL A 29 2.32 9.50 19.02
N PRO A 30 2.28 8.57 18.04
CA PRO A 30 3.16 7.41 18.03
C PRO A 30 4.63 7.79 17.86
N ALA A 31 4.97 8.86 17.14
CA ALA A 31 6.34 9.34 17.03
C ALA A 31 6.94 9.83 18.36
N ALA A 32 6.10 10.35 19.27
CA ALA A 32 6.54 10.79 20.60
C ALA A 32 6.63 9.65 21.63
N LEU A 33 5.94 8.52 21.39
CA LEU A 33 5.81 7.43 22.36
C LEU A 33 6.55 6.15 21.97
N LEU A 34 6.84 5.94 20.68
CA LEU A 34 7.49 4.73 20.17
C LEU A 34 8.98 4.96 19.93
N ASN A 35 9.77 3.90 20.12
CA ASN A 35 11.19 3.91 19.77
C ASN A 35 11.36 3.98 18.25
N ILE A 36 12.37 4.71 17.82
CA ILE A 36 12.68 4.88 16.39
C ILE A 36 12.94 3.54 15.71
N ASP A 37 13.61 2.60 16.38
CA ASP A 37 13.93 1.28 15.84
C ASP A 37 12.68 0.48 15.48
N GLU A 38 11.67 0.48 16.36
CA GLU A 38 10.39 -0.21 16.10
C GLU A 38 9.65 0.38 14.90
N VAL A 39 9.66 1.71 14.76
CA VAL A 39 8.98 2.41 13.65
C VAL A 39 9.71 2.14 12.33
N VAL A 40 11.04 2.12 12.36
CA VAL A 40 11.87 1.80 11.18
C VAL A 40 11.64 0.36 10.74
N GLU A 41 11.63 -0.60 11.66
CA GLU A 41 11.37 -2.01 11.34
C GLU A 41 9.97 -2.23 10.74
N LEU A 42 8.92 -1.61 11.31
CA LEU A 42 7.55 -1.67 10.80
C LEU A 42 7.42 -1.02 9.40
N THR A 43 8.14 0.07 9.16
CA THR A 43 8.16 0.73 7.84
C THR A 43 8.91 -0.12 6.81
N ASN A 44 10.02 -0.72 7.20
CA ASN A 44 10.82 -1.60 6.34
C ASN A 44 10.01 -2.83 5.90
N ILE A 45 9.35 -3.56 6.82
CA ILE A 45 8.55 -4.72 6.44
C ILE A 45 7.39 -4.35 5.50
N GLY A 46 6.73 -3.21 5.74
CA GLY A 46 5.63 -2.73 4.90
C GLY A 46 6.08 -2.36 3.48
N THR A 47 7.22 -1.67 3.34
CA THR A 47 7.78 -1.29 2.04
C THR A 47 8.27 -2.50 1.25
N LEU A 48 8.96 -3.45 1.90
CA LEU A 48 9.39 -4.71 1.29
C LEU A 48 8.20 -5.55 0.81
N PHE A 49 7.13 -5.60 1.59
CA PHE A 49 5.90 -6.27 1.20
C PHE A 49 5.26 -5.60 -0.03
N ALA A 50 5.12 -4.27 -0.01
CA ALA A 50 4.56 -3.52 -1.14
C ALA A 50 5.37 -3.72 -2.42
N PHE A 51 6.71 -3.68 -2.34
CA PHE A 51 7.59 -3.96 -3.49
C PHE A 51 7.44 -5.38 -4.01
N SER A 52 7.35 -6.37 -3.11
CA SER A 52 7.14 -7.77 -3.49
C SER A 52 5.81 -7.94 -4.26
N VAL A 53 4.74 -7.31 -3.77
CA VAL A 53 3.42 -7.32 -4.44
C VAL A 53 3.48 -6.61 -5.80
N VAL A 54 4.17 -5.47 -5.91
CA VAL A 54 4.32 -4.73 -7.18
C VAL A 54 5.09 -5.56 -8.20
N CYS A 55 6.20 -6.19 -7.82
CA CYS A 55 6.95 -7.10 -8.69
C CYS A 55 6.07 -8.24 -9.21
N GLY A 56 5.28 -8.87 -8.33
CA GLY A 56 4.32 -9.90 -8.71
C GLY A 56 3.21 -9.36 -9.62
N ALA A 57 2.64 -8.20 -9.31
CA ALA A 57 1.57 -7.57 -10.08
C ALA A 57 2.03 -7.22 -11.50
N VAL A 58 3.24 -6.70 -11.68
CA VAL A 58 3.80 -6.39 -13.01
C VAL A 58 4.01 -7.67 -13.83
N MET A 59 4.43 -8.77 -13.20
CA MET A 59 4.56 -10.07 -13.85
C MET A 59 3.19 -10.61 -14.30
N ILE A 60 2.18 -10.56 -13.42
CA ILE A 60 0.80 -10.97 -13.73
C ILE A 60 0.22 -10.11 -14.85
N LEU A 61 0.43 -8.79 -14.81
CA LEU A 61 -0.07 -7.88 -15.83
C LEU A 61 0.53 -8.15 -17.21
N ARG A 62 1.77 -8.65 -17.27
CA ARG A 62 2.39 -9.06 -18.54
C ARG A 62 1.78 -10.32 -19.13
N LEU A 63 1.34 -11.26 -18.30
CA LEU A 63 0.62 -12.46 -18.77
C LEU A 63 -0.83 -12.14 -19.13
N ARG A 64 -1.53 -11.36 -18.31
CA ARG A 64 -2.98 -11.13 -18.46
C ARG A 64 -3.33 -10.06 -19.51
N ARG A 65 -2.48 -9.05 -19.69
CA ARG A 65 -2.73 -7.93 -20.63
C ARG A 65 -1.45 -7.57 -21.41
N PRO A 66 -1.05 -8.41 -22.38
CA PRO A 66 0.13 -8.14 -23.21
C PRO A 66 -0.02 -6.91 -24.11
N GLU A 67 -1.24 -6.67 -24.64
CA GLU A 67 -1.56 -5.59 -25.60
C GLU A 67 -1.64 -4.17 -24.98
N ALA A 68 -1.51 -4.03 -23.66
CA ALA A 68 -1.63 -2.73 -23.02
C ALA A 68 -0.51 -1.75 -23.50
N PRO A 69 -0.84 -0.49 -23.86
CA PRO A 69 0.16 0.47 -24.33
C PRO A 69 1.16 0.81 -23.22
N ARG A 70 2.44 0.49 -23.43
CA ARG A 70 3.52 0.70 -22.45
C ARG A 70 4.57 1.64 -23.04
N ARG A 71 4.68 2.86 -22.49
CA ARG A 71 5.70 3.85 -22.87
C ARG A 71 7.12 3.39 -22.50
N PHE A 72 7.26 2.63 -21.41
CA PHE A 72 8.52 2.03 -20.97
C PHE A 72 8.34 0.51 -20.81
N ARG A 73 9.22 -0.28 -21.43
CA ARG A 73 9.21 -1.75 -21.34
C ARG A 73 10.56 -2.23 -20.81
N MET A 74 10.55 -2.81 -19.62
CA MET A 74 11.73 -3.49 -19.10
C MET A 74 11.93 -4.82 -19.85
N PRO A 75 13.08 -5.07 -20.49
CA PRO A 75 13.26 -6.23 -21.36
C PRO A 75 13.36 -7.56 -20.58
N TRP A 76 13.84 -7.55 -19.33
CA TRP A 76 14.18 -8.77 -18.56
C TRP A 76 13.27 -8.96 -17.33
N ILE A 77 11.98 -8.67 -17.48
CA ILE A 77 11.02 -8.67 -16.36
C ILE A 77 10.87 -10.02 -15.66
N PHE A 78 10.91 -11.14 -16.40
CA PHE A 78 10.69 -12.47 -15.85
C PHE A 78 11.88 -12.96 -15.02
N VAL A 79 13.02 -12.29 -15.13
CA VAL A 79 14.20 -12.52 -14.30
C VAL A 79 14.25 -11.51 -13.16
N LEU A 80 14.05 -10.22 -13.48
CA LEU A 80 14.18 -9.13 -12.53
C LEU A 80 13.05 -9.06 -11.51
N ALA A 81 11.81 -9.40 -11.89
CA ALA A 81 10.70 -9.40 -10.94
C ALA A 81 10.86 -10.52 -9.88
N PRO A 82 11.17 -11.78 -10.23
CA PRO A 82 11.49 -12.80 -9.23
C PRO A 82 12.74 -12.46 -8.42
N ALA A 83 13.80 -11.95 -9.04
CA ALA A 83 15.01 -11.53 -8.32
C ALA A 83 14.70 -10.41 -7.29
N GLY A 84 13.83 -9.47 -7.65
CA GLY A 84 13.35 -8.41 -6.75
C GLY A 84 12.49 -8.94 -5.60
N ILE A 85 11.62 -9.92 -5.87
CA ILE A 85 10.85 -10.59 -4.80
C ILE A 85 11.81 -11.34 -3.86
N LEU A 86 12.76 -12.10 -4.42
CA LEU A 86 13.74 -12.84 -3.64
C LEU A 86 14.60 -11.92 -2.78
N SER A 87 15.05 -10.78 -3.31
CA SER A 87 15.82 -9.80 -2.53
C SER A 87 14.98 -9.16 -1.42
N CYS A 88 13.71 -8.82 -1.70
CA CYS A 88 12.81 -8.27 -0.69
C CYS A 88 12.53 -9.28 0.44
N VAL A 89 12.27 -10.55 0.08
CA VAL A 89 12.03 -11.63 1.04
C VAL A 89 13.29 -11.94 1.85
N TRP A 90 14.47 -11.92 1.22
CA TRP A 90 15.74 -12.10 1.91
C TRP A 90 15.95 -11.05 3.02
N VAL A 91 15.72 -9.77 2.71
CA VAL A 91 15.83 -8.70 3.71
C VAL A 91 14.75 -8.85 4.78
N ALA A 92 13.51 -9.20 4.39
CA ALA A 92 12.40 -9.39 5.34
C ALA A 92 12.66 -10.52 6.35
N TRP A 93 13.44 -11.54 5.98
CA TRP A 93 13.82 -12.63 6.87
C TRP A 93 14.75 -12.21 8.01
N GLY A 94 15.51 -11.12 7.82
CA GLY A 94 16.42 -10.57 8.83
C GLY A 94 15.72 -9.75 9.91
N LEU A 95 14.41 -9.49 9.79
CA LEU A 95 13.67 -8.70 10.76
C LEU A 95 13.21 -9.56 11.96
N PRO A 96 13.11 -8.99 13.17
CA PRO A 96 12.61 -9.70 14.34
C PRO A 96 11.22 -10.30 14.12
N TRP A 97 10.99 -11.48 14.70
CA TRP A 97 9.68 -12.17 14.62
C TRP A 97 8.52 -11.31 15.13
N VAL A 98 8.78 -10.45 16.13
CA VAL A 98 7.78 -9.52 16.68
C VAL A 98 7.24 -8.57 15.60
N THR A 99 8.09 -8.13 14.66
CA THR A 99 7.71 -7.21 13.58
C THR A 99 6.79 -7.87 12.56
N TRP A 100 7.00 -9.16 12.30
CA TRP A 100 6.09 -9.98 11.47
C TRP A 100 4.70 -10.10 12.09
N VAL A 101 4.62 -10.38 13.40
CA VAL A 101 3.34 -10.49 14.10
C VAL A 101 2.58 -9.17 14.07
N ARG A 102 3.24 -8.05 14.40
CA ARG A 102 2.62 -6.70 14.35
C ARG A 102 2.09 -6.37 12.95
N PHE A 103 2.87 -6.69 11.92
CA PHE A 103 2.47 -6.49 10.52
C PHE A 103 1.23 -7.30 10.13
N ILE A 104 1.21 -8.60 10.46
CA ILE A 104 0.06 -9.49 10.17
C ILE A 104 -1.19 -9.03 10.93
N VAL A 105 -1.06 -8.65 12.20
CA VAL A 105 -2.18 -8.12 13.00
C VAL A 105 -2.73 -6.84 12.35
N TRP A 106 -1.86 -5.92 11.93
CA TRP A 106 -2.29 -4.70 11.26
C TRP A 106 -2.97 -4.97 9.91
N LEU A 107 -2.45 -5.90 9.11
CA LEU A 107 -3.09 -6.35 7.88
C LEU A 107 -4.46 -7.00 8.15
N ALA A 108 -4.58 -7.82 9.19
CA ALA A 108 -5.83 -8.44 9.57
C ALA A 108 -6.87 -7.39 9.99
N ILE A 109 -6.48 -6.38 10.79
CA ILE A 109 -7.35 -5.25 11.15
C ILE A 109 -7.81 -4.52 9.89
N GLY A 110 -6.88 -4.19 8.98
CA GLY A 110 -7.20 -3.54 7.71
C GLY A 110 -8.18 -4.37 6.86
N LEU A 111 -8.00 -5.69 6.83
CA LEU A 111 -8.87 -6.63 6.13
C LEU A 111 -10.26 -6.71 6.77
N VAL A 112 -10.35 -6.74 8.11
CA VAL A 112 -11.62 -6.70 8.84
C VAL A 112 -12.37 -5.41 8.56
N ILE A 113 -11.71 -4.24 8.60
CA ILE A 113 -12.32 -2.95 8.25
C ILE A 113 -12.76 -2.96 6.79
N TYR A 114 -11.95 -3.50 5.88
CA TYR A 114 -12.30 -3.64 4.48
C TYR A 114 -13.54 -4.53 4.27
N PHE A 115 -13.66 -5.67 4.95
CA PHE A 115 -14.86 -6.50 4.82
C PHE A 115 -16.08 -5.87 5.51
N ALA A 116 -15.91 -5.25 6.68
CA ALA A 116 -17.01 -4.65 7.44
C ALA A 116 -17.59 -3.39 6.74
N TYR A 117 -16.73 -2.52 6.22
CA TYR A 117 -17.12 -1.26 5.58
C TYR A 117 -17.06 -1.33 4.04
N GLY A 118 -15.99 -1.91 3.50
CA GLY A 118 -15.71 -1.97 2.07
C GLY A 118 -16.64 -2.88 1.27
N GLN A 119 -17.13 -4.00 1.80
CA GLN A 119 -18.18 -4.78 1.11
C GLN A 119 -19.50 -4.00 1.02
N ARG A 120 -19.87 -3.25 2.07
CA ARG A 120 -21.14 -2.51 2.13
C ARG A 120 -21.16 -1.25 1.28
N ASN A 121 -19.99 -0.69 0.94
CA ASN A 121 -19.84 0.49 0.08
C ASN A 121 -19.09 0.18 -1.24
N SER A 122 -19.06 -1.09 -1.66
CA SER A 122 -18.39 -1.49 -2.90
C SER A 122 -19.24 -1.09 -4.10
N VAL A 123 -18.82 -0.05 -4.80
CA VAL A 123 -19.44 0.46 -6.04
C VAL A 123 -19.07 -0.48 -7.22
N LEU A 124 -19.29 -1.78 -7.06
CA LEU A 124 -19.12 -2.79 -8.12
C LEU A 124 -20.41 -3.01 -8.94
N HIS A 125 -21.42 -2.17 -8.78
CA HIS A 125 -22.68 -2.22 -9.53
C HIS A 125 -23.08 -0.87 -10.16
N THR A 126 -22.12 -0.13 -10.73
CA THR A 126 -22.45 1.08 -11.54
C THR A 126 -21.41 1.35 -12.63
N GLY A 127 -20.77 0.31 -13.17
CA GLY A 127 -19.80 0.43 -14.26
C GLY A 127 -19.93 -0.63 -15.35
N ALA A 128 -20.99 -1.45 -15.30
CA ALA A 128 -21.29 -2.46 -16.32
C ALA A 128 -22.35 -1.99 -17.33
N GLU A 129 -22.82 -0.74 -17.24
CA GLU A 129 -23.91 -0.20 -18.08
C GLU A 129 -23.44 0.88 -19.08
N GLU A 130 -22.15 1.20 -19.14
CA GLU A 130 -21.58 2.21 -20.07
C GLU A 130 -20.40 1.68 -20.91
N ALA A 131 -20.48 0.44 -21.39
CA ALA A 131 -19.59 -0.04 -22.46
C ALA A 131 -20.37 -0.84 -23.51
#